data_AF-A0A938W712-F1
#
_entry.id   AF-A0A938W712-F1
#
_cell.length_a   1.000
_cell.length_b   1.000
_cell.length_c   1.000
_cell.angle_alpha   90.00
_cell.angle_beta   90.00
_cell.angle_gamma   90.00
#
_symmetry.space_group_name_H-M   'P 1'
#
loop_
_entity.id
_entity.type
_entity.pdbx_description
1 polymer ?
#
loop_
_entity_poly.entity_id
_entity_poly.type
_entity_poly.pdbx_seq_one_letter_code
_entity_poly.pdbx_strand_id
1 'polypeptide(L)' 'MNPLPDRTVIIGMVATLGLVFALVFWFVRLNPSQPPELQWRDSPPSRPAPARPLLPGKPSNAALI' A
#
# COMPACT_ATOMS: atom_id res chain seq x y z
N MET A 1 49.14 6.16 -12.53
CA MET A 1 47.71 6.30 -12.14
C MET A 1 47.12 7.35 -13.07
N ASN A 2 46.40 6.92 -14.12
CA ASN A 2 45.86 7.85 -15.10
C ASN A 2 44.45 8.26 -14.64
N PRO A 3 44.24 9.52 -14.24
CA PRO A 3 42.92 9.97 -13.79
C PRO A 3 41.93 9.81 -14.94
N LEU A 4 40.69 9.41 -14.61
CA LEU A 4 39.65 9.32 -15.61
C LEU A 4 39.42 10.70 -16.23
N PRO A 5 39.14 10.77 -17.53
CA PRO A 5 38.77 12.04 -18.16
C PRO A 5 37.59 12.66 -17.43
N ASP A 6 37.68 13.93 -17.03
CA ASP A 6 36.62 14.66 -16.31
C ASP A 6 35.25 14.52 -16.99
N ARG A 7 35.25 14.43 -18.33
CA ARG A 7 34.05 14.19 -19.14
C ARG A 7 33.33 12.90 -18.77
N THR A 8 34.05 11.81 -18.53
CA THR A 8 33.48 10.51 -18.13
C THR A 8 32.83 10.61 -16.76
N VAL A 9 33.46 11.33 -15.83
CA VAL A 9 32.91 11.55 -14.49
C VAL A 9 31.63 12.38 -14.57
N ILE A 10 31.63 13.46 -15.34
CA ILE A 10 30.46 14.33 -15.55
C ILE A 10 29.32 13.54 -16.20
N ILE A 11 29.61 12.77 -17.26
CA ILE A 11 28.59 11.94 -17.93
C ILE A 11 28.02 10.90 -16.97
N GLY A 12 28.87 10.24 -16.18
CA GLY A 12 28.44 9.28 -15.16
C GLY A 12 27.52 9.91 -14.12
N MET A 13 27.88 11.10 -13.63
CA MET A 13 27.07 11.85 -12.66
C MET A 13 25.72 12.29 -13.24
N VAL A 14 25.70 12.81 -14.46
CA VAL A 14 24.45 13.22 -15.13
C VAL A 14 23.56 12.01 -15.41
N ALA A 15 24.16 10.88 -15.82
CA ALA A 15 23.43 9.65 -16.10
C ALA A 15 22.81 9.03 -14.84
N THR A 16 23.53 8.99 -13.71
CA THR A 16 22.99 8.48 -12.44
C THR A 16 21.87 9.37 -11.91
N LEU A 17 22.04 10.70 -11.95
CA LEU A 17 20.99 11.64 -11.57
C LEU A 17 19.76 11.49 -12.47
N GLY A 18 19.95 11.46 -13.78
CA GLY A 18 18.86 11.27 -14.75
C GLY A 18 18.12 9.95 -14.56
N LEU A 19 18.85 8.86 -14.31
CA LEU A 19 18.25 7.55 -14.05
C LEU A 19 17.40 7.55 -12.78
N VAL A 20 17.90 8.13 -11.69
CA VAL A 20 17.14 8.23 -10.43
C VAL A 20 15.86 9.04 -10.64
N PHE A 21 15.95 10.19 -11.32
CA PHE A 21 14.77 11.00 -11.67
C PHE A 21 13.78 10.23 -12.53
N ALA A 22 14.26 9.53 -13.56
CA ALA A 22 13.41 8.73 -14.44
C ALA A 22 12.69 7.62 -13.66
N LEU A 23 13.39 6.91 -12.77
CA LEU A 23 12.81 5.86 -11.94
C LEU A 23 11.75 6.40 -10.98
N VAL A 24 12.00 7.52 -10.31
CA VAL A 24 11.02 8.15 -9.41
C VAL A 24 9.79 8.61 -10.18
N PHE A 25 9.99 9.29 -11.31
CA PHE A 25 8.89 9.74 -12.17
C PHE A 25 8.07 8.55 -12.69
N TRP A 26 8.76 7.50 -13.13
CA TRP A 26 8.14 6.26 -13.59
C TRP A 26 7.35 5.56 -12.48
N PHE A 27 7.90 5.49 -11.27
CA PHE A 27 7.22 4.89 -10.11
C PHE A 27 5.95 5.64 -9.74
N VAL A 28 5.99 6.98 -9.66
CA VAL A 28 4.80 7.81 -9.40
C VAL A 28 3.75 7.64 -10.49
N ARG A 29 4.19 7.54 -11.76
CA ARG A 29 3.29 7.28 -12.88
C ARG A 29 2.63 5.90 -12.80
N LEU A 30 3.36 4.87 -12.36
CA LEU A 30 2.84 3.50 -12.27
C LEU A 30 1.98 3.27 -11.02
N ASN A 31 2.29 3.91 -9.91
CA ASN A 31 1.53 3.79 -8.66
C ASN A 31 1.00 5.17 -8.27
N PRO A 32 -0.07 5.65 -8.94
CA PRO A 32 -0.75 6.85 -8.48
C PRO A 32 -1.18 6.59 -7.04
N SER A 33 -0.65 7.41 -6.12
CA SER A 33 -0.91 7.30 -4.69
C SER A 33 -2.40 7.17 -4.47
N GLN A 34 -2.84 5.95 -4.12
CA GLN A 34 -4.20 5.72 -3.69
C GLN A 34 -4.42 6.61 -2.47
N PRO A 35 -5.56 7.31 -2.39
CA PRO A 35 -5.86 8.07 -1.19
C PRO A 35 -5.70 7.12 0.01
N PRO A 36 -4.92 7.48 1.03
CA PRO A 36 -4.76 6.62 2.20
C PRO A 36 -6.17 6.34 2.73
N GLU A 37 -6.55 5.06 2.76
CA GLU A 37 -7.87 4.64 3.22
C GLU A 37 -8.03 5.15 4.65
N LEU A 38 -8.79 6.23 4.79
CA LEU A 38 -9.14 6.79 6.07
C LEU A 38 -10.13 5.80 6.67
N GLN A 39 -9.63 4.80 7.41
CA GLN A 39 -10.41 3.72 8.03
C GLN A 39 -11.65 4.23 8.82
N TRP A 40 -11.65 5.50 9.24
CA TRP A 40 -12.77 6.15 9.92
C TRP A 40 -13.91 6.60 9.00
N ARG A 41 -13.70 6.64 7.67
CA ARG A 41 -14.73 6.97 6.66
C ARG A 41 -15.40 5.75 6.05
N ASP A 42 -14.75 4.59 6.09
CA ASP A 42 -15.28 3.34 5.54
C ASP A 42 -16.11 2.54 6.56
N SER A 43 -16.41 3.14 7.72
CA SER A 43 -17.51 2.66 8.54
C SER A 43 -18.81 2.97 7.79
N PRO A 44 -19.52 1.97 7.19
CA PRO A 44 -20.89 2.21 6.80
C PRO A 44 -21.61 2.70 8.06
N PRO A 45 -22.53 3.68 7.98
CA PRO A 45 -23.36 4.01 9.13
C PRO A 45 -23.95 2.69 9.60
N SER A 46 -23.64 2.30 10.84
CA SER A 46 -24.23 1.13 11.49
C SER A 46 -25.73 1.30 11.43
N ARG A 47 -26.33 0.79 10.35
CA ARG A 47 -27.76 0.66 10.21
C ARG A 47 -28.14 -0.17 11.43
N PRO A 48 -29.04 0.29 12.30
CA PRO A 48 -29.45 -0.52 13.42
C PRO A 48 -30.02 -1.80 12.83
N ALA A 49 -29.25 -2.89 12.92
CA ALA A 49 -29.77 -4.21 12.67
C ALA A 49 -30.92 -4.36 13.67
N PRO A 50 -32.14 -4.71 13.24
CA PRO A 50 -33.23 -4.94 14.19
C PRO A 50 -32.72 -5.97 15.18
N ALA A 51 -32.78 -5.62 16.46
CA ALA A 51 -32.30 -6.41 17.57
C ALA A 51 -32.74 -7.87 17.37
N ARG A 52 -31.81 -8.72 16.91
CA ARG A 52 -32.02 -10.16 16.94
C ARG A 52 -31.90 -10.52 18.40
N PRO A 53 -32.95 -11.05 19.05
CA PRO A 53 -32.82 -11.51 20.42
C PRO A 53 -31.71 -12.55 20.44
N LEU A 54 -30.61 -12.26 21.12
CA LEU A 54 -29.60 -13.24 21.47
C LEU A 54 -30.30 -14.25 22.38
N LEU A 55 -30.84 -15.32 21.78
CA LEU A 55 -31.39 -16.45 22.50
C LEU A 55 -30.26 -17.09 23.30
N PRO A 56 -30.32 -17.05 24.65
CA PRO A 56 -29.31 -17.67 25.49
C PRO A 56 -29.47 -19.20 25.43
N GLY A 57 -28.44 -19.86 24.93
CA GLY A 57 -28.18 -21.28 25.22
C GLY A 57 -28.84 -22.30 24.29
N LYS A 58 -28.03 -22.85 23.37
CA LYS A 58 -28.05 -24.28 23.09
C LYS A 58 -26.72 -24.76 22.47
N PRO A 59 -25.79 -25.33 23.26
CA PRO A 59 -24.79 -26.22 22.73
C PRO A 59 -25.35 -27.65 22.81
N SER A 60 -25.67 -28.28 21.68
CA SER A 60 -25.76 -29.74 21.62
C SER A 60 -25.80 -30.19 20.17
N ASN A 61 -24.65 -30.54 19.61
CA ASN A 61 -24.50 -31.36 18.39
C ASN A 61 -23.04 -31.88 18.30
N ALA A 62 -22.51 -32.43 19.39
CA ALA A 62 -21.13 -32.95 19.41
C ALA A 62 -20.92 -34.27 20.18
N ALA A 63 -21.95 -34.90 20.76
CA ALA A 63 -21.77 -36.20 21.41
C ALA A 63 -23.09 -36.98 21.48
N LEU A 64 -23.41 -37.74 20.43
CA LEU A 64 -24.25 -38.93 20.47
C LEU A 64 -24.02 -39.68 19.14
N ILE A 65 -22.83 -40.28 19.06
CA ILE A 65 -22.63 -41.59 18.43
C ILE A 65 -22.74 -42.59 19.57
#